data_AF-A0A940VVB3-F1
#
_entry.id   AF-A0A940VVB3-F1
#
_cell.length_a   1.000
_cell.length_b   1.000
_cell.length_c   1.000
_cell.angle_alpha   90.00
_cell.angle_beta   90.00
_cell.angle_gamma   90.00
#
_symmetry.space_group_name_H-M   'P 1'
#
loop_
_entity.id
_entity.type
_entity.pdbx_description
1 polymer ?
#
loop_
_entity_poly.entity_id
_entity_poly.type
_entity_poly.pdbx_seq_one_letter_code
_entity_poly.pdbx_strand_id
1 'polypeptide(L)'
;VKIQVEFNPAAVKAYRLIGYENRVLENRDFNDDRKDAGDMGAGHSVTALYEIIPAGSPEMAASVDPLVYQQSQIIPSDELMFVKIRYKKPLEDVSTLMTTRVANKDVVYSTPSENLRFASAVAEYGMLLRKSEFQGQSSYQQTLSLARGARGTDENGYRAEFIKLVELSQLLDAKE
;
A
#
# COMPACT_ATOMS: atom_id res chain seq x y z
N VAL A 1 2.15 -16.25 4.21
CA VAL A 1 0.90 -15.53 4.62
C VAL A 1 0.31 -14.89 3.38
N LYS A 2 -1.02 -14.90 3.23
CA LYS A 2 -1.69 -14.28 2.07
C LYS A 2 -2.55 -13.12 2.53
N ILE A 3 -2.43 -11.98 1.86
CA ILE A 3 -3.26 -10.80 2.12
C ILE A 3 -4.05 -10.49 0.85
N GLN A 4 -5.35 -10.28 1.00
CA GLN A 4 -6.23 -9.79 -0.05
C GLN A 4 -6.98 -8.58 0.49
N VAL A 5 -7.00 -7.52 -0.30
CA VAL A 5 -7.74 -6.30 -0.02
C VAL A 5 -8.79 -6.11 -1.11
N GLU A 6 -10.01 -5.85 -0.69
CA GLU A 6 -11.14 -5.57 -1.56
C GLU A 6 -11.65 -4.16 -1.22
N PHE A 7 -11.52 -3.23 -2.16
CA PHE A 7 -12.00 -1.87 -1.96
C PHE A 7 -13.48 -1.74 -2.30
N ASN A 8 -14.20 -0.93 -1.52
CA ASN A 8 -15.60 -0.63 -1.79
C ASN A 8 -15.70 0.30 -3.02
N PRO A 9 -16.35 -0.12 -4.13
CA PRO A 9 -16.48 0.69 -5.35
C PRO A 9 -17.29 1.97 -5.14
N ALA A 10 -18.11 2.06 -4.08
CA ALA A 10 -18.79 3.29 -3.69
C ALA A 10 -17.83 4.36 -3.12
N ALA A 11 -16.69 3.94 -2.56
CA ALA A 11 -15.72 4.82 -1.90
C ALA A 11 -14.44 5.01 -2.73
N VAL A 12 -14.02 3.98 -3.47
CA VAL A 12 -12.78 3.94 -4.25
C VAL A 12 -13.07 3.40 -5.63
N LYS A 13 -12.81 4.20 -6.69
CA LYS A 13 -13.08 3.79 -8.08
C LYS A 13 -11.88 3.13 -8.76
N ALA A 14 -10.67 3.37 -8.25
CA ALA A 14 -9.47 2.67 -8.70
C ALA A 14 -8.42 2.64 -7.59
N TYR A 15 -7.53 1.66 -7.66
CA TYR A 15 -6.43 1.52 -6.71
C TYR A 15 -5.26 0.78 -7.35
N ARG A 16 -4.07 0.96 -6.80
CA ARG A 16 -2.84 0.32 -7.23
C ARG A 16 -1.98 -0.06 -6.03
N LEU A 17 -1.43 -1.28 -6.03
CA LEU A 17 -0.47 -1.73 -5.02
C LEU A 17 0.93 -1.21 -5.39
N ILE A 18 1.50 -0.36 -4.55
CA ILE A 18 2.82 0.24 -4.78
C ILE A 18 3.90 -0.83 -4.59
N GLY A 19 4.86 -0.90 -5.51
CA GLY A 19 6.01 -1.80 -5.44
C GLY A 19 5.79 -3.23 -5.95
N TYR A 20 4.55 -3.58 -6.33
CA TYR A 20 4.19 -4.90 -6.89
C TYR A 20 3.60 -4.80 -8.30
N GLU A 21 4.01 -3.78 -9.06
CA GLU A 21 3.53 -3.47 -10.41
C GLU A 21 3.66 -4.66 -11.38
N ASN A 22 4.60 -5.59 -11.13
CA ASN A 22 4.85 -6.78 -11.95
C ASN A 22 4.14 -8.08 -11.48
N ARG A 23 3.34 -8.03 -10.41
CA ARG A 23 2.68 -9.22 -9.84
C ARG A 23 1.28 -8.90 -9.32
N VAL A 24 0.33 -8.67 -10.23
CA VAL A 24 -1.08 -8.74 -9.88
C VAL A 24 -1.44 -10.22 -9.76
N LEU A 25 -1.68 -10.70 -8.53
CA LEU A 25 -2.30 -12.02 -8.33
C LEU A 25 -3.80 -11.91 -8.60
N GLU A 26 -4.31 -12.75 -9.49
CA GLU A 26 -5.72 -12.91 -9.78
C GLU A 26 -6.49 -13.40 -8.54
N ASN A 27 -7.71 -12.90 -8.31
CA ASN A 27 -8.56 -13.28 -7.16
C ASN A 27 -8.75 -14.80 -6.99
N ARG A 28 -8.69 -15.55 -8.10
CA ARG A 28 -8.82 -17.02 -8.12
C ARG A 28 -7.65 -17.73 -7.42
N ASP A 29 -6.47 -17.12 -7.39
CA ASP A 29 -5.26 -17.69 -6.80
C ASP A 29 -5.20 -17.57 -5.28
N PHE A 30 -6.03 -16.71 -4.68
CA PHE A 30 -6.08 -16.52 -3.22
C PHE A 30 -6.68 -17.73 -2.49
N ASN A 31 -7.65 -18.40 -3.12
CA ASN A 31 -8.35 -19.56 -2.53
C ASN A 31 -7.59 -20.88 -2.69
N ASP A 32 -6.52 -20.92 -3.48
CA ASP A 32 -5.71 -22.12 -3.66
C ASP A 32 -4.55 -22.15 -2.65
N ASP A 33 -4.69 -22.94 -1.60
CA ASP A 33 -3.66 -23.14 -0.57
C ASP A 33 -2.36 -23.78 -1.11
N ARG A 34 -2.34 -24.30 -2.34
CA ARG A 34 -1.14 -24.87 -2.98
C ARG A 34 -0.26 -23.83 -3.68
N LYS A 35 -0.80 -22.64 -4.00
CA LYS A 35 0.00 -21.55 -4.57
C LYS A 35 0.76 -20.84 -3.47
N ASP A 36 2.08 -20.92 -3.55
CA ASP A 36 3.00 -20.24 -2.65
C ASP A 36 3.03 -18.74 -2.97
N ALA A 37 2.72 -17.92 -1.96
CA ALA A 37 2.71 -16.45 -2.07
C ALA A 37 3.84 -15.80 -1.24
N GLY A 38 4.77 -16.61 -0.73
CA GLY A 38 5.77 -16.19 0.24
C GLY A 38 5.28 -16.37 1.68
N ASP A 39 6.21 -16.81 2.53
CA ASP A 39 5.99 -16.97 3.96
C ASP A 39 6.30 -15.68 4.71
N MET A 40 5.40 -15.28 5.62
CA MET A 40 5.72 -14.28 6.63
C MET A 40 6.10 -15.04 7.89
N GLY A 41 7.38 -14.97 8.27
CA GLY A 41 7.89 -15.58 9.48
C GLY A 41 7.35 -14.89 10.74
N ALA A 42 7.37 -15.61 11.86
CA ALA A 42 7.05 -15.02 13.16
C ALA A 42 8.01 -13.86 13.47
N GLY A 43 7.45 -12.73 13.95
CA GLY A 43 8.21 -11.51 14.25
C GLY A 43 8.45 -10.57 13.07
N HIS A 44 7.98 -10.91 11.87
CA HIS A 44 8.07 -10.00 10.71
C HIS A 44 6.83 -9.10 10.62
N SER A 45 7.07 -7.81 10.41
CA SER A 45 6.03 -6.84 10.06
C SER A 45 5.98 -6.67 8.54
N VAL A 46 4.78 -6.68 7.96
CA VAL A 46 4.57 -6.43 6.53
C VAL A 46 3.74 -5.18 6.36
N THR A 47 4.14 -4.33 5.42
CA THR A 47 3.42 -3.13 5.03
C THR A 47 3.10 -3.22 3.55
N ALA A 48 1.81 -3.17 3.22
CA ALA A 48 1.33 -3.00 1.85
C ALA A 48 0.82 -1.57 1.70
N LEU A 49 1.32 -0.85 0.70
CA LEU A 49 0.90 0.52 0.41
C LEU A 49 0.05 0.51 -0.85
N TYR A 50 -1.16 1.06 -0.73
CA TYR A 50 -2.06 1.25 -1.87
C TYR A 50 -2.21 2.73 -2.15
N GLU A 51 -2.11 3.08 -3.43
CA GLU A 51 -2.58 4.35 -3.96
C GLU A 51 -4.04 4.16 -4.40
N ILE A 52 -4.91 5.09 -4.05
CA ILE A 52 -6.35 4.99 -4.33
C ILE A 52 -6.83 6.25 -5.03
N ILE A 53 -7.80 6.09 -5.92
CA ILE A 53 -8.60 7.17 -6.48
C ILE A 53 -9.98 7.11 -5.83
N PRO A 54 -10.34 8.09 -4.98
CA PRO A 54 -11.67 8.16 -4.39
C PRO A 54 -12.76 8.20 -5.45
N ALA A 55 -13.92 7.59 -5.16
CA ALA A 55 -15.03 7.50 -6.11
C ALA A 55 -15.53 8.88 -6.58
N GLY A 56 -15.51 9.88 -5.69
CA GLY A 56 -15.88 11.27 -6.01
C GLY A 56 -14.77 12.13 -6.64
N SER A 57 -13.56 11.60 -6.87
CA SER A 57 -12.46 12.35 -7.47
C SER A 57 -12.79 12.72 -8.93
N PRO A 58 -12.37 13.91 -9.43
CA PRO A 58 -12.50 14.25 -10.86
C PRO A 58 -11.53 13.47 -11.76
N GLU A 59 -10.51 12.82 -11.19
CA GLU A 59 -9.50 12.09 -11.96
C GLU A 59 -10.09 10.89 -12.69
N MET A 60 -9.71 10.66 -13.95
CA MET A 60 -10.16 9.48 -14.68
C MET A 60 -9.30 8.28 -14.28
N ALA A 61 -9.95 7.22 -13.81
CA ALA A 61 -9.32 5.92 -13.72
C ALA A 61 -9.33 5.24 -15.09
N ALA A 62 -8.32 4.43 -15.39
CA ALA A 62 -8.41 3.48 -16.50
C ALA A 62 -9.61 2.56 -16.27
N SER A 63 -10.62 2.65 -17.14
CA SER A 63 -11.81 1.83 -17.07
C SER A 63 -11.53 0.47 -17.69
N VAL A 64 -11.83 -0.61 -16.98
CA VAL A 64 -12.02 -1.91 -17.61
C VAL A 64 -13.39 -1.91 -18.28
N ASP A 65 -13.51 -2.49 -19.47
CA ASP A 65 -14.80 -2.60 -20.13
C ASP A 65 -15.80 -3.35 -19.23
N PRO A 66 -17.04 -2.87 -19.10
CA PRO A 66 -18.04 -3.55 -18.30
C PRO A 66 -18.29 -4.96 -18.84
N LEU A 67 -18.41 -5.93 -17.93
CA LEU A 67 -18.67 -7.31 -18.28
C LEU A 67 -20.05 -7.43 -18.96
N VAL A 68 -20.07 -7.94 -20.19
CA VAL A 68 -21.29 -8.01 -21.03
C VAL A 68 -22.37 -8.92 -20.43
N TYR A 69 -21.98 -9.97 -19.72
CA TYR A 69 -22.90 -11.00 -19.19
C TYR A 69 -23.11 -10.93 -17.68
N GLN A 70 -22.67 -9.86 -17.02
CA GLN A 70 -22.77 -9.72 -15.57
C GLN A 70 -23.23 -8.31 -15.19
N GLN A 71 -24.14 -8.23 -14.23
CA GLN A 71 -24.56 -6.98 -13.62
C GLN A 71 -23.93 -6.87 -12.23
N SER A 72 -23.21 -5.79 -11.98
CA SER A 72 -22.66 -5.49 -10.66
C SER A 72 -23.58 -4.52 -9.93
N GLN A 73 -24.07 -4.92 -8.75
CA GLN A 73 -24.83 -4.04 -7.87
C GLN A 73 -23.91 -3.55 -6.75
N ILE A 74 -23.75 -2.22 -6.66
CA ILE A 74 -23.03 -1.60 -5.55
C ILE A 74 -23.96 -1.60 -4.34
N ILE A 75 -23.53 -2.26 -3.26
CA ILE A 75 -24.24 -2.24 -1.98
C ILE A 75 -23.75 -1.02 -1.19
N PRO A 76 -24.64 -0.08 -0.82
CA PRO A 76 -24.25 1.05 0.02
C PRO A 76 -23.66 0.58 1.34
N SER A 77 -22.49 1.10 1.68
CA SER A 77 -21.78 0.80 2.93
C SER A 77 -20.87 1.96 3.29
N ASP A 78 -20.72 2.19 4.59
CA ASP A 78 -19.77 3.18 5.13
C ASP A 78 -18.33 2.65 5.16
N GLU A 79 -18.08 1.45 4.61
CA GLU A 79 -16.77 0.80 4.54
C GLU A 79 -15.90 1.36 3.41
N LEU A 80 -14.61 1.53 3.67
CA LEU A 80 -13.60 1.83 2.66
C LEU A 80 -13.14 0.53 1.96
N MET A 81 -12.84 -0.49 2.76
CA MET A 81 -12.27 -1.74 2.27
C MET A 81 -12.53 -2.91 3.21
N PHE A 82 -12.42 -4.11 2.65
CA PHE A 82 -12.44 -5.39 3.34
C PHE A 82 -11.10 -6.09 3.16
N VAL A 83 -10.50 -6.51 4.28
CA VAL A 83 -9.18 -7.13 4.32
C VAL A 83 -9.32 -8.58 4.77
N LYS A 84 -8.74 -9.50 4.00
CA LYS A 84 -8.64 -10.93 4.30
C LYS A 84 -7.17 -11.29 4.49
N ILE A 85 -6.84 -11.90 5.62
CA ILE A 85 -5.48 -12.33 5.95
C ILE A 85 -5.51 -13.81 6.26
N ARG A 86 -4.73 -14.60 5.53
CA ARG A 86 -4.50 -16.02 5.81
C ARG A 86 -3.12 -16.23 6.41
N TYR A 87 -3.06 -16.76 7.61
CA TYR A 87 -1.81 -17.01 8.33
C TYR A 87 -1.76 -18.41 8.94
N LYS A 88 -0.55 -18.93 9.14
CA LYS A 88 -0.28 -20.17 9.86
C LYS A 88 0.45 -19.83 11.15
N LYS A 89 0.15 -20.52 12.24
CA LYS A 89 0.98 -20.42 13.45
C LYS A 89 2.28 -21.22 13.26
N PRO A 90 3.33 -20.93 14.04
CA PRO A 90 4.53 -21.76 14.03
C PRO A 90 4.16 -23.23 14.26
N LEU A 91 4.73 -24.14 13.47
CA LEU A 91 4.52 -25.60 13.54
C LEU A 91 3.11 -26.09 13.16
N GLU A 92 2.22 -25.21 12.70
CA GLU A 92 0.91 -25.62 12.18
C GLU A 92 0.90 -25.64 10.65
N ASP A 93 0.42 -26.74 10.07
CA ASP A 93 0.28 -26.87 8.62
C ASP A 93 -1.00 -26.22 8.08
N VAL A 94 -1.97 -25.94 8.97
CA VAL A 94 -3.30 -25.41 8.63
C VAL A 94 -3.32 -23.88 8.70
N SER A 95 -3.94 -23.27 7.70
CA SER A 95 -4.09 -21.82 7.59
C SER A 95 -5.37 -21.33 8.26
N THR A 96 -5.28 -20.25 9.03
CA THR A 96 -6.41 -19.53 9.63
C THR A 96 -6.72 -18.27 8.82
N LEU A 97 -8.02 -18.04 8.55
CA LEU A 97 -8.51 -16.82 7.89
C LEU A 97 -8.97 -15.81 8.93
N MET A 98 -8.39 -14.61 8.89
CA MET A 98 -8.84 -13.42 9.61
C MET A 98 -9.44 -12.42 8.62
N THR A 99 -10.56 -11.80 8.99
CA THR A 99 -11.22 -10.80 8.15
C THR A 99 -11.54 -9.54 8.91
N THR A 100 -11.30 -8.39 8.30
CA THR A 100 -11.54 -7.07 8.89
C THR A 100 -12.20 -6.15 7.87
N ARG A 101 -13.28 -5.50 8.27
CA ARG A 101 -13.91 -4.39 7.52
C ARG A 101 -13.37 -3.08 8.09
N VAL A 102 -12.99 -2.15 7.22
CA VAL A 102 -12.46 -0.84 7.61
C VAL A 102 -13.46 0.24 7.22
N ALA A 103 -13.98 0.99 8.18
CA ALA A 103 -14.92 2.07 7.88
C ALA A 103 -14.20 3.31 7.35
N ASN A 104 -14.86 4.09 6.48
CA ASN A 104 -14.30 5.35 5.95
C ASN A 104 -13.94 6.34 7.07
N LYS A 105 -14.73 6.38 8.15
CA LYS A 105 -14.44 7.24 9.31
C LYS A 105 -13.16 6.84 10.06
N ASP A 106 -12.73 5.59 9.97
CA ASP A 106 -11.59 5.05 10.72
C ASP A 106 -10.25 5.33 10.02
N VAL A 107 -10.27 5.92 8.82
CA VAL A 107 -9.09 6.26 8.00
C VAL A 107 -8.86 7.76 7.84
N VAL A 108 -9.80 8.60 8.31
CA VAL A 108 -9.61 10.06 8.37
C VAL A 108 -8.82 10.41 9.62
N TYR A 109 -7.49 10.36 9.51
CA TYR A 109 -6.60 10.85 10.57
C TYR A 109 -6.19 12.29 10.28
N SER A 110 -6.34 13.18 11.27
CA SER A 110 -5.75 14.53 11.21
C SER A 110 -4.23 14.48 11.09
N THR A 111 -3.61 13.40 11.57
CA THR A 111 -2.19 13.10 11.40
C THR A 111 -2.01 11.59 11.31
N PRO A 112 -1.59 11.04 10.14
CA PRO A 112 -1.32 9.61 9.97
C PRO A 112 -0.26 9.10 10.95
N SER A 113 -0.16 7.80 11.22
CA SER A 113 0.88 7.27 12.13
C SER A 113 2.30 7.53 11.62
N GLU A 114 3.29 7.56 12.53
CA GLU A 114 4.71 7.69 12.15
C GLU A 114 5.13 6.62 11.14
N ASN A 115 4.71 5.37 11.36
CA ASN A 115 5.03 4.27 10.45
C ASN A 115 4.45 4.48 9.05
N LEU A 116 3.20 4.97 8.94
CA LEU A 116 2.59 5.25 7.65
C LEU A 116 3.33 6.39 6.95
N ARG A 117 3.57 7.52 7.64
CA ARG A 117 4.31 8.65 7.05
C ARG A 117 5.72 8.26 6.60
N PHE A 118 6.43 7.47 7.40
CA PHE A 118 7.77 7.01 7.06
C PHE A 118 7.76 6.02 5.89
N ALA A 119 6.84 5.06 5.88
CA ALA A 119 6.67 4.12 4.77
C ALA A 119 6.31 4.86 3.46
N SER A 120 5.45 5.88 3.53
CA SER A 120 5.14 6.76 2.39
C SER A 120 6.39 7.48 1.88
N ALA A 121 7.25 8.00 2.75
CA ALA A 121 8.51 8.62 2.33
C ALA A 121 9.44 7.63 1.61
N VAL A 122 9.55 6.39 2.10
CA VAL A 122 10.34 5.34 1.45
C VAL A 122 9.79 5.00 0.06
N ALA A 123 8.46 4.88 -0.06
CA ALA A 123 7.81 4.63 -1.34
C ALA A 123 8.00 5.79 -2.33
N GLU A 124 7.83 7.03 -1.87
CA GLU A 124 8.04 8.25 -2.66
C GLU A 124 9.47 8.33 -3.19
N TYR A 125 10.46 8.07 -2.33
CA TYR A 125 11.86 8.00 -2.74
C TYR A 125 12.12 6.93 -3.81
N GLY A 126 11.53 5.75 -3.64
CA GLY A 126 11.62 4.67 -4.63
C GLY A 126 11.05 5.06 -5.99
N MET A 127 9.94 5.82 -6.01
CA MET A 127 9.35 6.34 -7.25
C MET A 127 10.27 7.36 -7.94
N LEU A 128 10.86 8.28 -7.17
CA LEU A 128 11.83 9.27 -7.68
C LEU A 128 13.05 8.61 -8.32
N LEU A 129 13.68 7.65 -7.62
CA LEU A 129 14.85 6.95 -8.13
C LEU A 129 14.58 6.17 -9.42
N ARG A 130 13.36 5.66 -9.58
CA ARG A 130 12.93 4.92 -10.77
C ARG A 130 12.40 5.81 -11.88
N LYS A 131 12.31 7.14 -11.66
CA LYS A 131 11.63 8.08 -12.55
C LYS A 131 10.25 7.56 -12.94
N SER A 132 9.48 7.10 -11.95
CA SER A 132 8.19 6.44 -12.16
C SER A 132 7.21 7.37 -12.88
N GLU A 133 6.43 6.84 -13.82
CA GLU A 133 5.33 7.58 -14.47
C GLU A 133 4.26 8.06 -13.45
N PHE A 134 4.20 7.41 -12.29
CA PHE A 134 3.27 7.72 -11.21
C PHE A 134 3.89 8.62 -10.12
N GLN A 135 5.14 9.10 -10.28
CA GLN A 135 5.77 9.92 -9.25
C GLN A 135 5.07 11.28 -9.04
N GLY A 136 4.23 11.72 -9.99
CA GLY A 136 3.42 12.93 -9.85
C GLY A 136 4.26 14.16 -9.50
N GLN A 137 3.93 14.82 -8.39
CA GLN A 137 4.63 16.00 -7.87
C GLN A 137 5.68 15.66 -6.79
N SER A 138 6.04 14.37 -6.65
CA SER A 138 7.02 13.93 -5.66
C SER A 138 8.34 14.67 -5.81
N SER A 139 9.03 14.89 -4.69
CA SER A 139 10.33 15.54 -4.69
C SER A 139 11.18 15.07 -3.53
N TYR A 140 12.51 15.13 -3.67
CA TYR A 140 13.41 14.81 -2.55
C TYR A 140 13.10 15.68 -1.32
N GLN A 141 12.71 16.94 -1.50
CA GLN A 141 12.32 17.83 -0.40
C GLN A 141 11.07 17.33 0.34
N GLN A 142 10.03 16.92 -0.40
CA GLN A 142 8.81 16.36 0.19
C GLN A 142 9.10 15.05 0.92
N THR A 143 9.84 14.14 0.28
CA THR A 143 10.32 12.89 0.88
C THR A 143 11.06 13.14 2.21
N LEU A 144 12.00 14.10 2.23
CA LEU A 144 12.73 14.47 3.45
C LEU A 144 11.82 15.04 4.53
N SER A 145 10.84 15.87 4.15
CA SER A 145 9.85 16.43 5.09
C SER A 145 9.06 15.33 5.78
N LEU A 146 8.53 14.36 5.03
CA LEU A 146 7.82 13.20 5.55
C LEU A 146 8.71 12.35 6.45
N ALA A 147 9.90 11.99 5.98
CA ALA A 147 10.82 11.11 6.70
C ALA A 147 11.31 11.73 8.02
N ARG A 148 11.69 13.01 8.01
CA ARG A 148 12.13 13.72 9.22
C ARG A 148 10.99 13.89 10.22
N GLY A 149 9.79 14.25 9.74
CA GLY A 149 8.58 14.35 10.55
C GLY A 149 8.07 13.00 11.09
N ALA A 150 8.63 11.88 10.62
CA ALA A 150 8.25 10.54 11.00
C ALA A 150 9.42 9.68 11.52
N ARG A 151 10.56 10.29 11.86
CA ARG A 151 11.72 9.55 12.36
C ARG A 151 11.37 8.79 13.64
N GLY A 152 10.69 9.43 14.59
CA GLY A 152 10.31 8.81 15.87
C GLY A 152 11.52 8.26 16.64
N THR A 153 11.28 7.22 17.45
CA THR A 153 12.33 6.44 18.11
C THR A 153 13.08 5.59 17.08
N ASP A 154 14.40 5.72 17.04
CA ASP A 154 15.27 5.09 16.03
C ASP A 154 16.52 4.50 16.70
N GLU A 155 16.33 3.51 17.58
CA GLU A 155 17.40 2.92 18.40
C GLU A 155 18.58 2.38 17.58
N ASN A 156 18.26 1.84 16.40
CA ASN A 156 19.25 1.24 15.49
C ASN A 156 19.72 2.21 14.39
N GLY A 157 19.17 3.44 14.32
CA GLY A 157 19.60 4.47 13.38
C GLY A 157 19.16 4.30 11.92
N TYR A 158 18.31 3.31 11.60
CA TYR A 158 17.91 3.02 10.22
C TYR A 158 17.11 4.16 9.58
N ARG A 159 16.27 4.84 10.35
CA ARG A 159 15.47 5.95 9.81
C ARG A 159 16.33 7.17 9.56
N ALA A 160 17.29 7.45 10.44
CA ALA A 160 18.29 8.48 10.25
C ALA A 160 19.19 8.20 9.04
N GLU A 161 19.61 6.94 8.85
CA GLU A 161 20.39 6.53 7.68
C GLU A 161 19.61 6.72 6.37
N PHE A 162 18.33 6.31 6.33
CA PHE A 162 17.46 6.56 5.19
C PHE A 162 17.38 8.05 4.83
N ILE A 163 17.16 8.92 5.83
CA ILE A 163 17.11 10.38 5.61
C ILE A 163 18.41 10.87 4.97
N LYS A 164 19.56 10.41 5.46
CA LYS A 164 20.87 10.78 4.90
C LYS A 164 21.04 10.30 3.46
N LEU A 165 20.54 9.12 3.11
CA LEU A 165 20.57 8.62 1.73
C LEU A 165 19.76 9.53 0.79
N VAL A 166 18.57 9.96 1.22
CA VAL A 166 17.74 10.88 0.43
C VAL A 166 18.44 12.23 0.23
N GLU A 167 19.09 12.78 1.27
CA GLU A 167 19.87 14.01 1.18
C GLU A 167 21.03 13.91 0.18
N LEU A 168 21.78 12.79 0.24
CA LEU A 168 22.89 12.55 -0.69
C LEU A 168 22.39 12.44 -2.13
N SER A 169 21.29 11.73 -2.38
CA SER A 169 20.69 11.63 -3.70
C SER A 169 20.24 12.99 -4.23
N GLN A 170 19.62 13.82 -3.39
CA GLN A 170 19.24 15.18 -3.77
C GLN A 170 20.45 16.03 -4.21
N LEU A 171 21.57 15.92 -3.48
CA LEU A 171 22.80 16.66 -3.80
C LEU A 171 23.48 16.17 -5.08
N LEU A 172 23.35 14.88 -5.41
CA LEU A 172 23.89 14.31 -6.63
C LEU A 172 23.05 14.71 -7.85
N ASP A 173 21.73 14.67 -7.72
CA ASP A 173 20.80 15.04 -8.79
C ASP A 173 20.89 16.55 -9.13
N ALA A 174 21.16 17.40 -8.14
CA ALA A 174 21.35 18.84 -8.34
C ALA A 174 22.68 19.23 -9.03
N LYS A 175 23.58 18.27 -9.29
CA LYS A 175 24.87 18.51 -9.95
C LYS A 175 24.86 18.16 -11.45
N GLU A 176 23.81 17.51 -11.94
CA GLU A 176 23.55 17.29 -13.36
C GLU A 176 22.74 18.46 -13.95
#